data_AF-A0A7X7V8B9-F1
#
_entry.id   AF-A0A7X7V8B9-F1
#
_cell.length_a   1.000
_cell.length_b   1.000
_cell.length_c   1.000
_cell.angle_alpha   90.00
_cell.angle_beta   90.00
_cell.angle_gamma   90.00
#
_symmetry.space_group_name_H-M   'P 1'
#
loop_
_entity.id
_entity.type
_entity.pdbx_description
1 polymer ?
#
loop_
_entity_poly.entity_id
_entity_poly.type
_entity_poly.pdbx_seq_one_letter_code
_entity_poly.pdbx_strand_id
1 'polypeptide(L)' 'MTIRYSPLVRDALDHGYPVVALETGIITHALPHPMNLETALAVEEQLKAADVVPATIGIIDGDAVIGLTTDELIRLA' A
#
# COMPACT_ATOMS: atom_id res chain seq x y z
N MET A 1 -16.36 9.87 4.11
CA MET A 1 -15.46 8.71 4.26
C MET A 1 -15.95 7.63 3.33
N THR A 2 -15.22 7.41 2.24
CA THR A 2 -15.45 6.32 1.28
C THR A 2 -14.30 5.31 1.34
N ILE A 3 -14.45 4.19 0.64
CA ILE A 3 -13.37 3.22 0.43
C ILE A 3 -13.00 3.25 -1.05
N ARG A 4 -11.73 3.55 -1.34
CA ARG A 4 -11.16 3.59 -2.68
C ARG A 4 -10.15 2.46 -2.84
N TYR A 5 -10.31 1.66 -3.88
CA TYR A 5 -9.37 0.59 -4.23
C TYR A 5 -8.47 1.05 -5.38
N SER A 6 -7.20 0.67 -5.34
CA SER A 6 -6.37 0.77 -6.55
C SER A 6 -6.94 -0.16 -7.65
N PRO A 7 -6.74 0.16 -8.94
CA PRO A 7 -7.18 -0.70 -10.03
C PRO A 7 -6.62 -2.12 -9.90
N LEU A 8 -5.36 -2.26 -9.50
CA LEU A 8 -4.69 -3.56 -9.34
C LEU A 8 -5.30 -4.38 -8.19
N VAL A 9 -5.59 -3.75 -7.05
CA VAL A 9 -6.23 -4.45 -5.92
C VAL A 9 -7.67 -4.84 -6.28
N ARG A 10 -8.41 -3.96 -6.97
CA ARG A 10 -9.77 -4.27 -7.42
C ARG A 10 -9.78 -5.49 -8.34
N ASP A 11 -8.90 -5.49 -9.34
CA ASP A 11 -8.75 -6.60 -10.28
C ASP A 11 -8.37 -7.91 -9.59
N ALA A 12 -7.43 -7.85 -8.65
CA ALA A 12 -7.00 -9.00 -7.87
C ALA A 12 -8.15 -9.64 -7.07
N LEU A 13 -8.96 -8.80 -6.41
CA LEU A 13 -10.11 -9.27 -5.65
C LEU A 13 -11.21 -9.84 -6.56
N ASP A 14 -11.44 -9.25 -7.73
CA ASP A 14 -12.46 -9.71 -8.68
C ASP A 14 -12.12 -11.05 -9.32
N HIS A 15 -10.83 -11.33 -9.53
CA HIS A 15 -10.35 -12.56 -10.16
C HIS A 15 -9.81 -13.60 -9.17
N GLY A 16 -9.82 -13.30 -7.87
CA GLY A 16 -9.34 -14.22 -6.83
C GLY A 16 -7.83 -14.39 -6.80
N TYR A 17 -7.07 -13.40 -7.27
CA TYR A 17 -5.62 -13.36 -7.11
C TYR A 17 -5.24 -13.06 -5.65
N PRO A 18 -4.10 -13.58 -5.15
CA PRO A 18 -3.69 -13.36 -3.78
C PRO A 18 -3.37 -11.87 -3.53
N VAL A 19 -3.92 -11.33 -2.43
CA VAL A 19 -3.70 -9.96 -1.98
C VAL A 19 -3.17 -9.97 -0.55
N VAL A 20 -2.13 -9.20 -0.28
CA VAL A 20 -1.59 -8.99 1.07
C VAL A 20 -1.76 -7.53 1.47
N ALA A 21 -2.48 -7.31 2.58
CA ALA A 21 -2.63 -5.98 3.16
C ALA A 21 -1.35 -5.56 3.91
N LEU A 22 -0.93 -4.32 3.71
CA LEU A 22 0.19 -3.69 4.41
C LEU A 22 -0.30 -2.44 5.15
N GLU A 23 0.27 -2.14 6.31
CA GLU A 23 -0.08 -0.98 7.13
C GLU A 23 0.81 0.24 6.84
N THR A 24 0.31 1.45 7.11
CA THR A 24 1.08 2.70 6.96
C THR A 24 1.78 3.16 8.23
N GLY A 25 1.65 2.45 9.36
CA GLY A 25 2.31 2.81 10.62
C GLY A 25 3.84 2.80 10.48
N ILE A 26 4.38 1.81 9.77
CA ILE A 26 5.80 1.76 9.42
C ILE A 26 6.30 3.01 8.68
N ILE A 27 5.46 3.56 7.79
CA ILE A 27 5.77 4.72 6.96
C ILE A 27 5.71 6.00 7.79
N THR A 28 4.64 6.15 8.57
CA THR A 28 4.26 7.42 9.20
C THR A 28 4.91 7.67 10.56
N HIS A 29 5.23 6.61 11.32
CA HIS A 29 5.66 6.78 12.72
C HIS A 29 6.75 5.80 13.20
N ALA A 30 6.94 4.64 12.57
CA ALA A 30 7.84 3.62 13.11
C ALA A 30 9.31 3.79 12.69
N LEU A 31 9.57 4.29 11.47
CA LEU A 31 10.92 4.44 10.91
C LEU A 31 11.17 5.90 10.49
N PRO A 32 12.42 6.39 10.55
CA PRO A 32 12.77 7.71 10.04
C PRO A 32 12.84 7.72 8.50
N HIS A 33 12.61 8.88 7.90
CA HIS A 33 12.90 9.10 6.49
C HIS A 33 14.42 9.05 6.21
N PRO A 34 14.90 8.41 5.10
CA PRO A 34 14.14 7.77 4.02
C PRO A 34 13.81 6.28 4.25
N MET A 35 14.29 5.70 5.36
CA MET A 35 14.15 4.27 5.67
C MET A 35 12.69 3.82 5.69
N ASN A 36 11.77 4.68 6.14
CA ASN A 36 10.34 4.41 6.16
C ASN A 36 9.77 4.09 4.76
N LEU A 37 10.06 4.93 3.77
CA LEU A 37 9.63 4.78 2.39
C LEU A 37 10.38 3.63 1.71
N GLU A 38 11.70 3.55 1.90
CA GLU A 38 12.52 2.47 1.34
C GLU A 38 12.03 1.10 1.81
N THR A 39 11.71 0.96 3.09
CA THR A 39 11.20 -0.29 3.66
C THR A 39 9.84 -0.65 3.08
N ALA A 40 8.91 0.31 3.00
CA ALA A 40 7.58 0.06 2.43
C ALA A 40 7.66 -0.38 0.96
N LEU A 41 8.46 0.31 0.14
CA LEU A 41 8.66 -0.05 -1.26
C LEU A 41 9.34 -1.41 -1.42
N ALA A 42 10.33 -1.72 -0.59
CA ALA A 42 11.01 -3.02 -0.62
C ALA A 42 10.05 -4.18 -0.31
N VAL A 43 9.15 -4.01 0.67
CA VAL A 43 8.14 -5.03 1.00
C VAL A 43 7.14 -5.20 -0.14
N GLU A 44 6.67 -4.12 -0.77
CA GLU A 44 5.79 -4.21 -1.94
C GLU A 44 6.44 -4.96 -3.11
N GLU A 45 7.72 -4.69 -3.40
CA GLU A 45 8.47 -5.37 -4.45
C GLU A 45 8.64 -6.87 -4.17
N GLN A 46 8.87 -7.26 -2.90
CA GLN A 46 8.94 -8.67 -2.51
C GLN A 46 7.62 -9.41 -2.74
N LEU A 47 6.49 -8.76 -2.48
CA LEU A 47 5.16 -9.35 -2.74
C LEU A 47 4.89 -9.49 -4.24
N LYS A 48 5.18 -8.47 -5.03
CA LYS A 48 5.05 -8.54 -6.50
C LYS A 48 5.92 -9.64 -7.09
N ALA A 49 7.15 -9.79 -6.61
CA ALA A 49 8.06 -10.87 -7.05
C ALA A 49 7.57 -12.28 -6.68
N ALA A 50 6.64 -12.38 -5.72
CA ALA A 50 5.98 -13.62 -5.32
C ALA A 50 4.60 -13.82 -6.00
N ASP A 51 4.28 -13.05 -7.04
CA ASP A 51 2.98 -13.03 -7.71
C ASP A 51 1.80 -12.73 -6.75
N VAL A 52 2.06 -11.90 -5.73
CA VAL A 52 1.07 -11.43 -4.76
C VAL A 52 0.86 -9.93 -4.92
N VAL A 53 -0.39 -9.50 -4.94
CA VAL A 53 -0.73 -8.07 -5.04
C VAL A 53 -0.59 -7.39 -3.68
N PRO A 54 0.33 -6.43 -3.51
CA PRO A 54 0.39 -5.64 -2.30
C PRO A 54 -0.78 -4.64 -2.23
N ALA A 55 -1.35 -4.50 -1.05
CA ALA A 55 -2.38 -3.52 -0.75
C ALA A 55 -1.97 -2.72 0.48
N THR A 56 -1.08 -1.73 0.32
CA THR A 56 -0.79 -0.78 1.39
C THR A 56 -2.03 0.09 1.66
N ILE A 57 -2.49 0.12 2.91
CA ILE A 57 -3.76 0.74 3.32
C ILE A 57 -3.49 1.97 4.18
N GLY A 58 -4.06 3.10 3.80
CA GLY A 58 -3.98 4.35 4.55
C GLY A 58 -5.21 5.24 4.37
N ILE A 59 -5.23 6.36 5.10
CA ILE A 59 -6.26 7.40 4.93
C ILE A 59 -5.66 8.57 4.14
N ILE A 60 -6.26 8.89 3.01
CA ILE A 60 -5.89 10.04 2.16
C ILE A 60 -7.10 10.94 2.02
N ASP A 61 -6.97 12.20 2.46
CA ASP A 61 -8.02 13.22 2.37
C ASP A 61 -9.40 12.78 2.91
N GLY A 62 -9.42 11.93 3.94
CA GLY A 62 -10.63 11.43 4.58
C GLY A 62 -11.24 10.18 3.94
N ASP A 63 -10.59 9.60 2.92
CA ASP A 63 -10.96 8.34 2.31
C ASP A 63 -9.99 7.22 2.70
N ALA A 64 -10.53 6.03 2.95
CA ALA A 64 -9.73 4.82 3.15
C ALA A 64 -9.29 4.28 1.79
N VAL A 65 -7.98 4.27 1.55
CA VAL A 65 -7.39 3.83 0.29
C VAL A 65 -6.76 2.46 0.49
N ILE A 66 -7.16 1.50 -0.34
CA ILE A 66 -6.65 0.15 -0.35
C ILE A 66 -5.79 -0.03 -1.60
N GLY A 67 -4.47 -0.08 -1.40
CA GLY A 67 -3.49 0.03 -2.48
C GLY A 67 -3.15 1.50 -2.73
N LEU A 68 -2.38 2.10 -1.84
CA LEU A 68 -1.82 3.43 -2.04
C LEU A 68 -0.92 3.48 -3.28
N THR A 69 -0.98 4.59 -4.00
CA THR A 69 -0.03 4.90 -5.07
C THR A 69 1.32 5.30 -4.49
N THR A 70 2.38 5.24 -5.31
CA THR A 70 3.71 5.71 -4.91
C THR A 70 3.71 7.16 -4.44
N ASP A 71 2.93 8.03 -5.09
CA ASP A 71 2.80 9.44 -4.67
C ASP A 71 2.09 9.59 -3.32
N GLU A 72 1.07 8.77 -3.05
CA GLU A 72 0.42 8.75 -1.74
C GLU A 72 1.33 8.16 -0.65
N LEU A 73 2.16 7.16 -0.96
CA LEU A 73 3.20 6.65 -0.05
C LEU A 73 4.23 7.74 0.29
N ILE A 74 4.71 8.48 -0.72
CA ILE A 74 5.64 9.60 -0.54
C ILE A 74 5.00 10.71 0.30
N ARG A 75 3.71 10.99 0.10
CA ARG A 75 2.97 11.98 0.89
C ARG A 75 2.87 11.62 2.37
N LEU A 76 2.88 10.33 2.70
CA LEU A 76 2.79 9.84 4.07
C LEU A 76 4.16 9.67 4.77
N ALA A 77 5.26 9.70 4.01
CA ALA A 77 6.61 9.46 4.49
C ALA A 77 7.29 10.68 5.13
#